data_AF-A0A2R6N9A4-F1
#
_entry.id   AF-A0A2R6N9A4-F1
#
_cell.length_a   1.000
_cell.length_b   1.000
_cell.length_c   1.000
_cell.angle_alpha   90.00
_cell.angle_beta   90.00
_cell.angle_gamma   90.00
#
_symmetry.space_group_name_H-M   'P 1'
#
loop_
_entity.id
_entity.type
_entity.pdbx_description
1 polymer ?
#
loop_
_entity_poly.entity_id
_entity_poly.type
_entity_poly.pdbx_seq_one_letter_code
_entity_poly.pdbx_strand_id
1 'polypeptide(L)'
;MEPVAVVAVAFWAMLPAYVPNNAAVLVGGGRPIDAGRTWHGTRVLGDGKTWRGTLAGALAGIALALVLSAIEPTVSAATGIPLPTFPPAAMIALPIGA
;
A
#
# COMPACT_ATOMS: atom_id res chain seq x y z
N MET A 1 -22.21 -9.73 11.42
CA MET A 1 -20.88 -10.34 11.22
C MET A 1 -20.21 -10.42 12.57
N GLU A 2 -19.63 -11.57 12.91
CA GLU A 2 -18.83 -11.71 14.13
C GLU A 2 -17.68 -10.66 14.15
N PRO A 3 -17.34 -10.07 15.30
CA PRO A 3 -16.32 -9.01 15.38
C PRO A 3 -14.97 -9.40 14.75
N VAL A 4 -14.58 -10.67 14.88
CA VAL A 4 -13.35 -11.21 14.29
C VAL A 4 -13.38 -11.12 12.76
N ALA A 5 -14.51 -11.44 12.14
CA ALA A 5 -14.66 -11.37 10.68
C ALA A 5 -14.55 -9.93 10.17
N VAL A 6 -15.11 -8.97 10.90
CA VAL A 6 -15.00 -7.54 10.56
C VAL A 6 -13.54 -7.10 10.57
N VAL A 7 -12.79 -7.45 11.62
CA VAL A 7 -11.37 -7.11 11.74
C VAL A 7 -10.54 -7.77 10.64
N ALA A 8 -10.81 -9.06 10.34
CA ALA A 8 -10.11 -9.78 9.29
C ALA A 8 -10.32 -9.13 7.91
N VAL A 9 -11.56 -8.79 7.56
CA VAL A 9 -11.89 -8.11 6.30
C VAL A 9 -11.24 -6.73 6.21
N ALA A 10 -11.33 -5.92 7.28
CA ALA A 10 -10.75 -4.58 7.31
C ALA A 10 -9.22 -4.63 7.17
N PHE A 11 -8.57 -5.56 7.88
CA PHE A 11 -7.12 -5.75 7.80
C PHE A 11 -6.71 -6.20 6.39
N TRP A 12 -7.38 -7.22 5.84
CA TRP A 12 -7.11 -7.72 4.49
C TRP A 12 -7.24 -6.62 3.43
N ALA A 13 -8.33 -5.85 3.47
CA ALA A 13 -8.60 -4.78 2.51
C ALA A 13 -7.57 -3.64 2.55
N MET A 14 -6.99 -3.34 3.73
CA MET A 14 -6.07 -2.21 3.90
C MET A 14 -4.59 -2.59 3.68
N LEU A 15 -4.25 -3.88 3.62
CA LEU A 15 -2.87 -4.33 3.47
C LEU A 15 -2.13 -3.67 2.28
N PRO A 16 -2.72 -3.56 1.07
CA PRO A 16 -2.05 -2.89 -0.06
C PRO A 16 -1.76 -1.41 0.15
N ALA A 17 -2.47 -0.73 1.07
CA ALA A 17 -2.23 0.67 1.42
C ALA A 17 -1.21 0.84 2.56
N TYR A 18 -1.05 -0.15 3.45
CA TYR A 18 -0.13 -0.04 4.58
C TYR A 18 1.31 -0.39 4.24
N VAL A 19 1.53 -1.29 3.28
CA VAL A 19 2.88 -1.77 2.92
C VAL A 19 3.72 -0.79 2.07
N PRO A 20 3.17 -0.02 1.11
CA PRO A 20 3.96 0.86 0.23
C PRO A 20 4.90 1.81 0.96
N ASN A 21 4.45 2.45 2.03
CA ASN A 21 5.26 3.41 2.79
C ASN A 21 6.48 2.75 3.45
N ASN A 22 6.29 1.59 4.05
CA ASN A 22 7.38 0.84 4.67
C ASN A 22 8.37 0.33 3.61
N ALA A 23 7.85 -0.15 2.48
CA ALA A 23 8.68 -0.54 1.35
C ALA A 23 9.50 0.66 0.82
N ALA A 24 8.87 1.83 0.65
CA ALA A 24 9.55 3.04 0.20
C ALA A 24 10.71 3.46 1.12
N VAL A 25 10.63 3.22 2.43
CA VAL A 25 11.73 3.47 3.37
C VAL A 25 12.89 2.49 3.16
N LEU A 26 12.60 1.21 2.94
CA LEU A 26 13.62 0.16 2.79
C LEU A 26 14.39 0.24 1.46
N VAL A 27 13.70 0.55 0.37
CA VAL A 27 14.27 0.53 -0.99
C VAL A 27 14.36 1.93 -1.66
N GLY A 28 13.89 2.97 -0.97
CA GLY A 28 13.88 4.34 -1.49
C GLY A 28 15.20 5.09 -1.37
N GLY A 29 15.11 6.41 -1.19
CA GLY A 29 16.24 7.33 -1.28
C GLY A 29 16.45 7.91 -2.68
N GLY A 30 17.56 8.63 -2.88
CA GLY A 30 17.83 9.36 -4.12
C GLY A 30 17.13 10.73 -4.18
N ARG A 31 16.76 11.16 -5.39
CA ARG A 31 16.25 12.52 -5.63
C ARG A 31 14.91 12.76 -4.89
N PRO A 32 14.83 13.75 -3.98
CA PRO A 32 13.58 14.17 -3.35
C PRO A 32 12.56 14.65 -4.39
N ILE A 33 11.28 14.35 -4.15
CA ILE A 33 10.18 14.73 -5.05
C ILE A 33 10.02 16.25 -5.10
N ASP A 34 10.19 16.93 -3.96
CA ASP A 34 10.09 18.39 -3.86
C ASP A 34 11.30 19.13 -4.46
N ALA A 35 12.34 18.41 -4.91
CA ALA A 35 13.58 18.96 -5.47
C ALA A 35 14.23 20.05 -4.60
N GLY A 36 14.08 19.97 -3.27
CA GLY A 36 14.65 20.97 -2.35
C GLY A 36 13.76 22.18 -2.09
N ARG A 37 12.56 22.25 -2.69
CA ARG A 37 11.64 23.39 -2.51
C ARG A 37 11.20 23.51 -1.05
N THR A 38 11.11 24.75 -0.60
CA THR A 38 10.67 25.11 0.74
C THR A 38 9.42 25.98 0.70
N TRP A 39 8.58 25.83 1.72
CA TRP A 39 7.38 26.63 1.98
C TRP A 39 7.42 27.07 3.45
N HIS A 40 7.34 28.38 3.70
CA HIS A 40 7.50 28.98 5.04
C HIS A 40 8.74 28.49 5.81
N GLY A 41 9.88 28.34 5.12
CA GLY A 41 11.15 27.92 5.73
C GLY A 41 11.27 26.41 5.99
N THR A 42 10.25 25.62 5.66
CA THR A 42 10.27 24.15 5.79
C THR A 42 10.22 23.46 4.44
N ARG A 43 10.75 22.23 4.33
CA ARG A 43 10.65 21.44 3.09
C ARG A 43 9.21 21.07 2.80
N VAL A 44 8.79 21.14 1.53
CA VAL A 44 7.40 20.88 1.13
C VAL A 44 7.01 19.42 1.38
N LEU A 45 7.89 18.48 1.05
CA LEU A 45 7.66 17.03 1.26
C LEU A 45 8.72 16.39 2.15
N GLY A 46 9.93 16.98 2.20
CA GLY A 46 11.05 16.47 2.98
C GLY A 46 11.90 15.44 2.21
N ASP A 47 13.07 15.13 2.75
CA ASP A 47 14.06 14.31 2.06
C ASP A 47 13.68 12.82 1.96
N GLY A 48 12.79 12.35 2.83
CA GLY A 48 12.30 10.97 2.83
C GLY A 48 11.32 10.64 1.69
N LYS A 49 10.75 11.65 1.02
CA LYS A 49 9.79 11.46 -0.07
C LYS A 49 10.52 11.55 -1.41
N THR A 50 11.04 10.41 -1.87
CA THR A 50 11.85 10.33 -3.10
C THR A 50 11.10 9.63 -4.24
N TRP A 51 11.43 9.98 -5.49
CA TRP A 51 10.81 9.37 -6.67
C TRP A 51 11.00 7.85 -6.72
N ARG A 52 12.21 7.39 -6.38
CA ARG A 52 12.52 5.96 -6.31
C ARG A 52 11.73 5.27 -5.21
N GLY A 53 11.63 5.89 -4.03
CA GLY A 53 10.86 5.36 -2.91
C GLY A 53 9.38 5.22 -3.25
N THR A 54 8.78 6.24 -3.83
CA THR A 54 7.36 6.22 -4.24
C THR A 54 7.09 5.17 -5.31
N LEU A 55 7.92 5.07 -6.36
CA LEU A 55 7.72 4.06 -7.39
C LEU A 55 7.88 2.64 -6.83
N ALA A 56 8.93 2.39 -6.05
CA ALA A 56 9.17 1.08 -5.44
C ALA A 56 8.07 0.70 -4.44
N GLY A 57 7.60 1.65 -3.63
CA GLY A 57 6.48 1.46 -2.71
C GLY A 57 5.17 1.14 -3.44
N ALA A 58 4.84 1.90 -4.49
CA ALA A 58 3.65 1.66 -5.29
C ALA A 58 3.67 0.27 -5.95
N LEU A 59 4.81 -0.12 -6.54
CA LEU A 59 4.97 -1.44 -7.14
C LEU A 59 4.86 -2.57 -6.10
N ALA A 60 5.40 -2.37 -4.89
CA ALA A 60 5.29 -3.32 -3.81
C ALA A 60 3.82 -3.50 -3.36
N GLY A 61 3.05 -2.42 -3.24
CA GLY A 61 1.63 -2.50 -2.91
C GLY A 61 0.79 -3.13 -4.02
N ILE A 62 1.09 -2.84 -5.30
CA ILE A 62 0.42 -3.48 -6.45
C ILE A 62 0.69 -4.98 -6.44
N ALA A 63 1.95 -5.38 -6.26
CA ALA A 63 2.34 -6.78 -6.16
C ALA A 63 1.63 -7.48 -5.00
N LEU A 64 1.50 -6.82 -3.85
CA LEU A 64 0.76 -7.34 -2.70
C LEU A 64 -0.73 -7.51 -3.02
N ALA A 65 -1.38 -6.54 -3.67
CA ALA A 65 -2.79 -6.65 -4.05
C ALA A 65 -3.05 -7.80 -5.04
N LEU A 66 -2.11 -8.04 -5.96
CA LEU A 66 -2.15 -9.18 -6.87
C LEU A 66 -2.03 -10.51 -6.11
N VAL A 67 -1.07 -10.62 -5.20
CA VAL A 67 -0.88 -11.82 -4.38
C VAL A 67 -2.12 -12.08 -3.53
N LEU A 68 -2.64 -11.07 -2.82
CA LEU A 68 -3.85 -11.20 -2.01
C LEU A 68 -5.05 -11.64 -2.86
N SER A 69 -5.24 -11.06 -4.04
CA SER A 69 -6.33 -11.48 -4.95
C SER A 69 -6.18 -12.92 -5.42
N ALA A 70 -4.95 -13.38 -5.64
CA ALA A 70 -4.69 -14.76 -6.06
C ALA A 70 -4.93 -15.79 -4.95
N ILE A 71 -4.65 -15.44 -3.69
CA ILE A 71 -4.82 -16.35 -2.55
C ILE A 71 -6.18 -16.23 -1.85
N GLU A 72 -6.96 -15.17 -2.15
CA GLU A 72 -8.28 -14.91 -1.56
C GLU A 72 -9.19 -16.15 -1.56
N PRO A 73 -9.38 -16.89 -2.66
CA PRO A 73 -10.32 -18.02 -2.67
C PRO A 73 -9.92 -19.11 -1.67
N THR A 74 -8.62 -19.38 -1.55
CA THR A 74 -8.06 -20.37 -0.63
C THR A 74 -8.23 -19.93 0.82
N VAL A 75 -7.97 -18.66 1.13
CA VAL A 75 -8.07 -18.13 2.49
C VAL A 75 -9.53 -18.02 2.93
N SER A 76 -10.41 -17.55 2.06
CA SER A 76 -11.85 -17.49 2.31
C SER A 76 -12.42 -18.90 2.54
N ALA A 77 -12.02 -19.89 1.74
CA ALA A 77 -12.44 -21.29 1.94
C ALA A 77 -11.92 -21.90 3.26
N ALA A 78 -10.68 -21.60 3.65
CA ALA A 78 -10.08 -22.13 4.88
C ALA A 78 -10.66 -21.49 6.15
N THR A 79 -11.04 -20.21 6.10
CA THR A 79 -11.51 -19.44 7.27
C THR A 79 -13.03 -19.34 7.37
N GLY A 80 -13.75 -19.58 6.27
CA GLY A 80 -15.19 -19.29 6.18
C GLY A 80 -15.53 -17.80 6.17
N ILE A 81 -14.53 -16.91 6.10
CA ILE A 81 -14.72 -15.45 6.07
C ILE A 81 -14.63 -15.00 4.61
N PRO A 82 -15.66 -14.32 4.06
CA PRO A 82 -15.61 -13.82 2.69
C PRO A 82 -14.69 -12.59 2.61
N LEU A 83 -13.45 -12.80 2.18
CA LEU A 83 -12.47 -11.73 2.01
C LEU A 83 -12.63 -11.05 0.64
N PRO A 84 -12.36 -9.74 0.53
CA PRO A 84 -12.49 -9.04 -0.74
C PRO A 84 -11.28 -9.31 -1.65
N THR A 85 -11.55 -9.40 -2.95
CA THR A 85 -10.54 -9.26 -4.00
C THR A 85 -10.36 -7.80 -4.38
N PHE A 86 -9.27 -7.48 -5.07
CA PHE A 86 -8.96 -6.10 -5.44
C PHE A 86 -9.27 -5.87 -6.93
N PRO A 87 -10.24 -5.01 -7.29
CA PRO A 87 -10.40 -4.61 -8.69
C PRO A 87 -9.13 -3.89 -9.17
N PRO A 88 -8.81 -3.92 -10.49
CA PRO A 88 -7.57 -3.32 -11.02
C PRO A 88 -7.36 -1.86 -10.60
N ALA A 89 -8.45 -1.07 -10.55
CA ALA A 89 -8.39 0.31 -10.06
C ALA A 89 -7.94 0.41 -8.60
N ALA A 90 -8.42 -0.47 -7.71
CA ALA A 90 -8.01 -0.49 -6.30
C ALA A 90 -6.58 -0.98 -6.13
N MET A 91 -6.14 -1.95 -6.94
CA MET A 91 -4.75 -2.43 -6.94
C MET A 91 -3.75 -1.30 -7.22
N ILE A 92 -4.15 -0.28 -7.98
CA ILE A 92 -3.30 0.86 -8.35
C ILE A 92 -3.52 2.04 -7.39
N ALA A 93 -4.77 2.38 -7.09
CA ALA A 93 -5.11 3.57 -6.31
C ALA A 93 -4.67 3.43 -4.84
N LEU A 94 -4.86 2.26 -4.22
CA LEU A 94 -4.52 2.06 -2.81
C LEU A 94 -2.99 2.20 -2.58
N PRO A 95 -2.12 1.61 -3.41
CA PRO A 95 -0.68 1.76 -3.22
C PRO A 95 -0.10 3.13 -3.56
N ILE A 96 -0.68 3.82 -4.54
CA ILE A 96 -0.21 5.17 -4.95
C ILE A 96 -0.67 6.25 -3.97
N GLY A 97 -1.84 6.08 -3.36
CA GLY A 97 -2.39 7.03 -2.38
C GLY A 97 -1.76 6.94 -0.99
N ALA A 98 -0.90 5.96 -0.74
CA ALA A 98 -0.19 5.73 0.53
C ALA A 98 1.07 6.61 0.65
#